data_AF-A0A7Y9J7W0-F1
#
_entry.id   AF-A0A7Y9J7W0-F1
#
_cell.length_a   1.000
_cell.length_b   1.000
_cell.length_c   1.000
_cell.angle_alpha   90.00
_cell.angle_beta   90.00
_cell.angle_gamma   90.00
#
_symmetry.space_group_name_H-M   'P 1'
#
loop_
_entity.id
_entity.type
_entity.pdbx_description
1 polymer ?
#
loop_
_entity_poly.entity_id
_entity_poly.type
_entity_poly.pdbx_seq_one_letter_code
_entity_poly.pdbx_strand_id
1 'polypeptide(L)'
;MAGQGAQTAPRGGGQGTVVPLDGWAVAVTREEGRWRAVSMDRTALADLSSAITALRALRSTGAVIGLLDVDDEFFVLVRPVPGGVSLLLSDAVAALDYDVAADVLDLLRLDVPEEDEVDDDPWPEGDLGMLADLGVPADELAVLVDEIDLYPDEQLTAIARRCGFAEELARIVETAPAS
;
A
#
# COMPACT_ATOMS: atom_id res chain seq x y z
N MET A 1 3.99 -49.38 -40.89
CA MET A 1 4.71 -49.93 -39.72
C MET A 1 5.98 -49.09 -39.56
N ALA A 2 5.88 -47.98 -38.83
CA ALA A 2 6.55 -47.74 -37.53
C ALA A 2 8.05 -47.44 -37.71
N GLY A 3 8.49 -46.19 -37.69
CA GLY A 3 8.81 -45.35 -36.52
C GLY A 3 10.09 -44.58 -36.90
N GLN A 4 10.42 -43.37 -36.47
CA GLN A 4 10.40 -42.85 -35.12
C GLN A 4 10.60 -41.33 -35.24
N GLY A 5 9.67 -40.54 -34.70
CA GLY A 5 9.77 -39.08 -34.67
C GLY A 5 10.70 -38.64 -33.54
N ALA A 6 11.71 -37.85 -33.89
CA ALA A 6 12.31 -36.90 -32.97
C ALA A 6 11.42 -35.66 -32.93
N GLN A 7 11.04 -35.22 -31.72
CA GLN A 7 10.74 -33.83 -31.40
C GLN A 7 10.60 -33.68 -29.87
N THR A 8 11.71 -33.30 -29.25
CA THR A 8 11.74 -32.60 -27.97
C THR A 8 10.97 -31.29 -28.10
N ALA A 9 9.85 -31.17 -27.40
CA ALA A 9 9.13 -29.91 -27.24
C ALA A 9 9.88 -29.00 -26.23
N PRO A 10 9.94 -27.69 -26.46
CA PRO A 10 10.41 -26.76 -25.44
C PRO A 10 9.32 -26.59 -24.37
N ARG A 11 9.69 -26.74 -23.08
CA ARG A 11 8.88 -26.26 -21.96
C ARG A 11 8.99 -24.74 -21.93
N GLY A 12 7.98 -24.05 -22.45
CA GLY A 12 7.81 -22.61 -22.31
C GLY A 12 6.64 -22.30 -21.38
N GLY A 13 6.81 -21.26 -20.57
CA GLY A 13 5.72 -20.35 -20.22
C GLY A 13 5.05 -20.57 -18.87
N GLY A 14 5.66 -20.05 -17.81
CA GLY A 14 4.98 -19.63 -16.60
C GLY A 14 5.42 -18.21 -16.25
N GLN A 15 5.33 -17.28 -17.20
CA GLN A 15 5.21 -15.88 -16.81
C GLN A 15 3.78 -15.76 -16.32
N GLY A 16 3.59 -15.84 -15.00
CA GLY A 16 2.35 -15.38 -14.40
C GLY A 16 2.17 -13.95 -14.90
N THR A 17 1.14 -13.72 -15.70
CA THR A 17 0.73 -12.37 -16.02
C THR A 17 0.31 -11.78 -14.67
N VAL A 18 1.21 -11.02 -14.03
CA VAL A 18 0.82 -10.17 -12.93
C VAL A 18 -0.21 -9.24 -13.54
N VAL A 19 -1.48 -9.45 -13.20
CA VAL A 19 -2.53 -8.53 -13.61
C VAL A 19 -2.13 -7.20 -12.98
N PRO A 20 -1.97 -6.13 -13.77
CA PRO A 20 -1.60 -4.84 -13.20
C PRO A 20 -2.73 -4.42 -12.26
N LEU A 21 -2.39 -4.23 -10.98
CA LEU A 21 -3.30 -3.67 -10.00
C LEU A 21 -3.62 -2.22 -10.39
N ASP A 22 -4.89 -1.85 -10.22
CA ASP A 22 -5.31 -0.46 -10.29
C ASP A 22 -4.94 0.28 -8.99
N GLY A 23 -5.17 1.60 -8.96
CA GLY A 23 -4.74 2.47 -7.88
C GLY A 23 -3.37 3.14 -8.10
N TRP A 24 -2.79 3.63 -7.01
CA TRP A 24 -1.58 4.47 -7.05
C TRP A 24 -0.72 4.34 -5.80
N ALA A 25 0.59 4.52 -5.98
CA ALA A 25 1.56 4.56 -4.90
C ALA A 25 2.23 5.94 -4.86
N VAL A 26 2.19 6.60 -3.72
CA VAL A 26 2.76 7.94 -3.52
C VAL A 26 3.62 7.97 -2.27
N ALA A 27 4.84 8.49 -2.41
CA ALA A 27 5.68 8.84 -1.28
C ALA A 27 5.55 10.33 -0.97
N VAL A 28 5.30 10.63 0.30
CA VAL A 28 5.23 11.98 0.85
C VAL A 28 6.39 12.19 1.82
N THR A 29 7.08 13.31 1.66
CA THR A 29 8.20 13.72 2.52
C THR A 29 7.99 15.12 3.07
N ARG A 30 8.52 15.39 4.26
CA ARG A 30 8.51 16.72 4.88
C ARG A 30 9.93 17.25 5.03
N GLU A 31 10.30 18.26 4.25
CA GLU A 31 11.63 18.88 4.29
C GLU A 31 11.50 20.39 4.50
N GLU A 32 12.26 20.93 5.46
CA GLU A 32 12.24 22.37 5.78
C GLU A 32 10.82 22.94 6.04
N GLY A 33 9.94 22.09 6.60
CA GLY A 33 8.55 22.44 6.88
C GLY A 33 7.60 22.39 5.68
N ARG A 34 8.08 21.99 4.50
CA ARG A 34 7.28 21.86 3.27
C ARG A 34 7.02 20.39 2.95
N TRP A 35 5.82 20.13 2.47
CA TRP A 35 5.45 18.81 1.96
C TRP A 35 5.88 18.66 0.50
N ARG A 36 6.28 17.45 0.16
CA ARG A 36 6.55 17.04 -1.22
C ARG A 36 6.04 15.63 -1.41
N ALA A 37 5.21 15.43 -2.43
CA ALA A 37 4.76 14.12 -2.87
C ALA A 37 5.46 13.73 -4.18
N VAL A 38 5.71 12.43 -4.37
CA VAL A 38 6.21 11.85 -5.61
C VAL A 38 5.51 10.52 -5.86
N SER A 39 5.15 10.24 -7.12
CA SER A 39 4.64 8.92 -7.50
C SER A 39 5.76 7.88 -7.39
N MET A 40 5.38 6.70 -6.91
CA MET A 40 6.22 5.52 -6.84
C MET A 40 5.89 4.57 -8.01
N ASP A 41 6.78 3.62 -8.27
CA ASP A 41 6.53 2.58 -9.27
C ASP A 41 5.34 1.71 -8.85
N ARG A 42 4.49 1.31 -9.81
CA ARG A 42 3.29 0.48 -9.56
C ARG A 42 3.64 -0.88 -8.95
N THR A 43 4.86 -1.37 -9.10
CA THR A 43 5.33 -2.57 -8.38
C THR A 43 5.18 -2.45 -6.87
N ALA A 44 5.17 -1.23 -6.31
CA ALA A 44 4.91 -1.00 -4.89
C ALA A 44 3.50 -1.41 -4.44
N LEU A 45 2.53 -1.52 -5.37
CA LEU A 45 1.17 -1.98 -5.07
C LEU A 45 1.09 -3.50 -4.88
N ALA A 46 2.02 -4.26 -5.48
CA ALA A 46 2.03 -5.72 -5.41
C ALA A 46 3.17 -6.27 -4.53
N ASP A 47 4.17 -5.45 -4.19
CA ASP A 47 5.35 -5.85 -3.42
C ASP A 47 5.69 -4.79 -2.35
N LEU A 48 5.42 -5.13 -1.09
CA LEU A 48 5.69 -4.27 0.05
C LEU A 48 7.18 -3.94 0.19
N SER A 49 8.07 -4.87 -0.17
CA SER A 49 9.52 -4.66 -0.12
C SER A 49 9.98 -3.59 -1.12
N SER A 50 9.35 -3.55 -2.30
CA SER A 50 9.56 -2.50 -3.29
C SER A 50 9.11 -1.13 -2.76
N ALA A 51 7.95 -1.07 -2.10
CA ALA A 51 7.47 0.16 -1.47
C ALA A 51 8.43 0.68 -0.38
N ILE A 52 8.82 -0.18 0.55
CA ILE A 52 9.75 0.16 1.64
C ILE A 52 11.11 0.62 1.08
N THR A 53 11.61 -0.07 0.04
CA THR A 53 12.89 0.27 -0.60
C THR A 53 12.84 1.64 -1.25
N ALA A 54 11.78 1.94 -1.99
CA ALA A 54 11.57 3.24 -2.62
C ALA A 54 11.51 4.37 -1.58
N LEU A 55 10.76 4.19 -0.48
CA LEU A 55 10.67 5.18 0.59
C LEU A 55 12.02 5.44 1.27
N ARG A 56 12.79 4.38 1.55
CA ARG A 56 14.15 4.51 2.12
C ARG A 56 15.11 5.20 1.15
N ALA A 57 14.93 5.03 -0.16
CA ALA A 57 15.79 5.63 -1.18
C ALA A 57 15.64 7.16 -1.27
N LEU A 58 14.55 7.75 -0.77
CA LEU A 58 14.34 9.19 -0.75
C LEU A 58 15.37 9.92 0.13
N ARG A 59 15.94 9.23 1.13
CA ARG A 59 16.96 9.77 2.05
C ARG A 59 16.56 11.11 2.69
N SER A 60 15.27 11.33 2.90
CA SER A 60 14.77 12.56 3.50
C SER A 60 15.23 12.67 4.95
N THR A 61 15.49 13.90 5.39
CA THR A 61 15.86 14.19 6.78
C THR A 61 14.65 14.42 7.68
N GLY A 62 13.44 14.47 7.13
CA GLY A 62 12.20 14.65 7.88
C GLY A 62 11.27 13.44 7.81
N ALA A 63 9.97 13.69 7.94
CA ALA A 63 8.96 12.63 7.87
C ALA A 63 8.90 12.03 6.45
N VAL A 64 8.74 10.72 6.36
CA VAL A 64 8.55 9.96 5.12
C VAL A 64 7.36 9.03 5.31
N ILE A 65 6.39 9.08 4.42
CA ILE A 65 5.18 8.26 4.44
C ILE A 65 4.92 7.77 3.02
N GLY A 66 4.67 6.49 2.85
CA GLY A 66 4.09 5.91 1.65
C GLY A 66 2.59 5.75 1.84
N LEU A 67 1.84 6.10 0.81
CA LEU A 67 0.41 5.86 0.69
C LEU A 67 0.25 4.95 -0.53
N LEU A 68 -0.26 3.75 -0.31
CA LEU A 68 -0.55 2.77 -1.35
C LEU A 68 -2.07 2.60 -1.40
N ASP A 69 -2.68 3.04 -2.48
CA ASP A 69 -4.07 2.80 -2.81
C ASP A 69 -4.10 1.61 -3.79
N VAL A 70 -4.67 0.49 -3.35
CA VAL A 70 -4.54 -0.80 -4.03
C VAL A 70 -5.90 -1.25 -4.54
N ASP A 71 -6.02 -1.29 -5.86
CA ASP A 71 -7.19 -1.82 -6.58
C ASP A 71 -8.54 -1.20 -6.19
N ASP A 72 -8.52 0.00 -5.60
CA ASP A 72 -9.67 0.68 -5.00
C ASP A 72 -10.37 -0.14 -3.89
N GLU A 73 -9.73 -1.19 -3.37
CA GLU A 73 -10.28 -2.09 -2.34
C GLU A 73 -9.75 -1.78 -0.93
N PHE A 74 -8.45 -1.49 -0.82
CA PHE A 74 -7.83 -1.17 0.46
C PHE A 74 -6.63 -0.25 0.28
N PHE A 75 -6.13 0.30 1.40
CA PHE A 75 -4.89 1.06 1.41
C PHE A 75 -3.89 0.54 2.43
N VAL A 76 -2.62 0.87 2.17
CA VAL A 76 -1.52 0.65 3.10
C VAL A 76 -0.77 1.96 3.34
N LEU A 77 -0.59 2.31 4.61
CA LEU A 77 0.37 3.35 5.02
C LEU A 77 1.69 2.70 5.40
N VAL A 78 2.78 3.23 4.85
CA VAL A 78 4.13 2.71 5.06
C VAL A 78 5.03 3.82 5.59
N ARG A 79 5.60 3.66 6.77
CA ARG A 79 6.49 4.66 7.37
C ARG A 79 7.83 4.05 7.78
N PRO A 80 8.93 4.33 7.07
CA PRO A 80 10.25 3.93 7.55
C PRO A 80 10.56 4.57 8.92
N VAL A 81 10.94 3.76 9.89
CA VAL A 81 11.35 4.20 11.24
C VAL A 81 12.73 3.63 11.57
N PRO A 82 13.47 4.23 12.54
CA PRO A 82 14.75 3.68 12.96
C PRO A 82 14.61 2.20 13.37
N GLY A 83 15.35 1.32 12.70
CA GLY A 83 15.35 -0.12 13.01
C GLY A 83 14.23 -0.94 12.35
N GLY A 84 13.35 -0.34 11.54
CA GLY A 84 12.26 -1.10 10.92
C GLY A 84 11.39 -0.27 9.97
N VAL A 85 10.10 -0.55 10.03
CA VAL A 85 9.02 0.14 9.30
C VAL A 85 7.77 0.07 10.19
N SER A 86 7.02 1.16 10.27
CA SER A 86 5.67 1.16 10.81
C SER A 86 4.67 1.03 9.66
N LEU A 87 3.66 0.18 9.83
CA LEU A 87 2.68 -0.15 8.81
C LEU A 87 1.27 0.01 9.39
N LEU A 88 0.34 0.40 8.53
CA LEU A 88 -1.09 0.31 8.77
C LEU A 88 -1.74 -0.23 7.50
N LEU A 89 -2.53 -1.29 7.63
CA LEU A 89 -3.39 -1.87 6.61
C LEU A 89 -4.83 -1.47 6.94
N SER A 90 -5.60 -0.98 5.97
CA SER A 90 -6.99 -0.57 6.21
C SER A 90 -7.97 -1.74 6.31
N ASP A 91 -7.67 -2.84 5.62
CA ASP A 91 -8.49 -4.04 5.57
C ASP A 91 -7.61 -5.28 5.62
N ALA A 92 -7.71 -6.04 6.71
CA ALA A 92 -6.99 -7.29 6.88
C ALA A 92 -7.49 -8.42 5.97
N VAL A 93 -8.78 -8.41 5.58
CA VAL A 93 -9.38 -9.45 4.72
C VAL A 93 -8.71 -9.46 3.35
N ALA A 94 -8.25 -8.31 2.87
CA ALA A 94 -7.50 -8.19 1.62
C ALA A 94 -6.26 -9.11 1.55
N ALA A 95 -5.72 -9.56 2.69
CA ALA A 95 -4.62 -10.53 2.70
C ALA A 95 -4.97 -11.90 2.11
N LEU A 96 -6.26 -12.21 1.93
CA LEU A 96 -6.71 -13.44 1.27
C LEU A 96 -6.52 -13.40 -0.25
N ASP A 97 -6.65 -12.22 -0.86
CA ASP A 97 -6.60 -12.02 -2.31
C ASP A 97 -5.33 -11.29 -2.78
N TYR A 98 -4.67 -10.51 -1.90
CA TYR A 98 -3.56 -9.63 -2.25
C TYR A 98 -2.28 -9.94 -1.48
N ASP A 99 -1.24 -10.33 -2.22
CA ASP A 99 0.11 -10.62 -1.68
C ASP A 99 0.68 -9.46 -0.85
N VAL A 100 0.42 -8.21 -1.25
CA VAL A 100 0.91 -7.02 -0.51
C VAL A 100 0.27 -6.89 0.88
N ALA A 101 -1.01 -7.26 1.03
CA ALA A 101 -1.71 -7.22 2.31
C ALA A 101 -1.24 -8.37 3.21
N ALA A 102 -1.04 -9.57 2.63
CA ALA A 102 -0.43 -10.69 3.33
C ALA A 102 0.99 -10.38 3.83
N ASP A 103 1.81 -9.71 3.01
CA ASP A 103 3.15 -9.23 3.39
C ASP A 103 3.11 -8.23 4.56
N VAL A 104 2.08 -7.37 4.61
CA VAL A 104 1.90 -6.43 5.74
C VAL A 104 1.60 -7.19 7.02
N LEU A 105 0.66 -8.15 7.00
CA LEU A 105 0.32 -8.96 8.17
C LEU A 105 1.51 -9.80 8.66
N ASP A 106 2.27 -10.43 7.75
CA ASP A 106 3.48 -11.18 8.11
C ASP A 106 4.52 -10.28 8.80
N LEU A 107 4.74 -9.08 8.28
CA LEU A 107 5.70 -8.14 8.87
C LEU A 107 5.25 -7.62 10.23
N LEU A 108 3.94 -7.45 10.43
CA LEU A 108 3.32 -7.14 11.72
C LEU A 108 3.26 -8.35 12.66
N ARG A 109 3.54 -9.56 12.15
CA ARG A 109 3.41 -10.86 12.85
C ARG A 109 1.99 -11.15 13.31
N LEU A 110 1.05 -10.84 12.44
CA LEU A 110 -0.38 -11.12 12.59
C LEU A 110 -0.74 -12.34 11.74
N ASP A 111 -1.79 -13.04 12.16
CA ASP A 111 -2.33 -14.14 11.37
C ASP A 111 -3.16 -13.57 10.21
N VAL A 112 -3.14 -14.26 9.07
CA VAL A 112 -4.03 -13.96 7.94
C VAL A 112 -5.45 -14.39 8.33
N PRO A 113 -6.50 -13.61 8.01
CA PRO A 113 -7.88 -13.99 8.27
C PRO A 113 -8.25 -15.35 7.68
N GLU A 114 -9.25 -16.01 8.26
CA GLU A 114 -9.83 -17.23 7.69
C GLU A 114 -10.81 -16.91 6.54
N GLU A 115 -11.04 -17.87 5.64
CA GLU A 115 -11.90 -17.66 4.45
C GLU A 115 -13.37 -17.31 4.80
N ASP A 116 -13.83 -17.63 6.01
CA ASP A 116 -15.17 -17.30 6.48
C ASP A 116 -15.29 -15.87 7.05
N GLU A 117 -14.17 -15.19 7.32
CA GLU A 117 -14.12 -13.79 7.75
C GLU A 117 -14.26 -12.81 6.57
N VAL A 118 -14.28 -13.30 5.31
CA VAL A 118 -14.49 -12.46 4.11
C VAL A 118 -15.85 -11.77 4.09
N ASP A 119 -16.84 -12.36 4.76
CA ASP A 119 -18.19 -11.79 4.86
C ASP A 119 -18.33 -10.75 5.99
N ASP A 120 -17.28 -10.53 6.80
CA ASP A 120 -17.28 -9.54 7.89
C ASP A 120 -16.93 -8.13 7.37
N ASP A 121 -17.24 -7.11 8.19
CA ASP A 121 -16.87 -5.73 7.87
C ASP A 121 -15.33 -5.58 7.88
N PRO A 122 -14.72 -4.83 6.94
CA PRO A 122 -13.27 -4.66 6.88
C PRO A 122 -12.74 -4.00 8.15
N TRP A 123 -11.57 -4.44 8.61
CA TRP A 123 -10.94 -3.89 9.81
C TRP A 123 -9.46 -3.56 9.61
N PRO A 124 -8.97 -2.48 10.25
CA PRO A 124 -7.59 -2.08 10.12
C PRO A 124 -6.66 -2.86 11.04
N GLU A 125 -5.43 -3.04 10.57
CA GLU A 125 -4.34 -3.67 11.33
C GLU A 125 -3.05 -2.86 11.29
N GLY A 126 -2.32 -2.83 12.42
CA GLY A 126 -1.03 -2.16 12.53
C GLY A 126 -1.01 -0.91 13.42
N ASP A 127 -0.16 0.07 13.07
CA ASP A 127 0.16 1.22 13.92
C ASP A 127 -0.74 2.43 13.63
N LEU A 128 -1.88 2.50 14.33
CA LEU A 128 -2.76 3.68 14.31
C LEU A 128 -2.08 4.94 14.87
N GLY A 129 -0.99 4.81 15.64
CA GLY A 129 -0.22 5.93 16.17
C GLY A 129 0.78 6.51 15.16
N MET A 130 0.93 5.92 13.98
CA MET A 130 2.04 6.21 13.06
C MET A 130 2.04 7.64 12.52
N LEU A 131 0.96 8.41 12.66
CA LEU A 131 0.82 9.80 12.19
C LEU A 131 0.73 10.84 13.33
N ALA A 132 0.91 10.43 14.58
CA ALA A 132 0.69 11.29 15.74
C ALA A 132 1.60 12.53 15.76
N ASP A 133 2.87 12.40 15.36
CA ASP A 133 3.82 13.52 15.24
C ASP A 133 3.52 14.46 14.07
N LEU A 134 2.61 14.08 13.17
CA LEU A 134 2.12 14.88 12.06
C LEU A 134 0.78 15.57 12.37
N GLY A 135 0.25 15.36 13.59
CA GLY A 135 -0.97 16.00 14.06
C GLY A 135 -2.23 15.16 13.90
N VAL A 136 -2.10 13.86 13.58
CA VAL A 136 -3.21 12.90 13.52
C VAL A 136 -3.01 11.85 14.61
N PRO A 137 -3.65 12.00 15.78
CA PRO A 137 -3.54 11.04 16.87
C PRO A 137 -4.24 9.70 16.52
N ALA A 138 -3.96 8.66 17.29
CA ALA A 138 -4.39 7.30 16.96
C ALA A 138 -5.92 7.11 16.94
N ASP A 139 -6.63 7.78 17.85
CA ASP A 139 -8.10 7.79 17.89
C ASP A 139 -8.69 8.45 16.65
N GLU A 140 -8.07 9.51 16.17
CA GLU A 140 -8.50 10.18 14.94
C GLU A 140 -8.15 9.35 13.69
N LEU A 141 -6.98 8.74 13.62
CA LEU A 141 -6.62 7.87 12.50
C LEU A 141 -7.55 6.66 12.43
N ALA A 142 -7.89 6.04 13.56
CA ALA A 142 -8.86 4.94 13.63
C ALA A 142 -10.20 5.34 13.00
N VAL A 143 -10.76 6.49 13.41
CA VAL A 143 -12.02 7.00 12.85
C VAL A 143 -11.95 7.23 11.34
N LEU A 144 -10.80 7.70 10.82
CA LEU A 144 -10.65 7.92 9.38
C LEU A 144 -10.52 6.62 8.58
N VAL A 145 -9.95 5.57 9.16
CA VAL A 145 -9.77 4.26 8.52
C VAL A 145 -11.05 3.42 8.62
N ASP A 146 -11.75 3.49 9.75
CA ASP A 146 -13.01 2.78 10.00
C ASP A 146 -14.21 3.39 9.23
N GLU A 147 -14.01 4.42 8.41
CA GLU A 147 -15.06 5.05 7.62
C GLU A 147 -15.35 4.25 6.35
N ILE A 148 -16.01 3.09 6.52
CA ILE A 148 -16.30 2.12 5.46
C ILE A 148 -17.23 2.64 4.34
N ASP A 149 -17.88 3.80 4.54
CA ASP A 149 -18.69 4.44 3.50
C ASP A 149 -17.84 5.18 2.45
N LEU A 150 -16.54 5.36 2.70
CA LEU A 150 -15.59 6.00 1.79
C LEU A 150 -14.74 4.98 1.06
N TYR A 151 -14.41 5.29 -0.20
CA TYR A 151 -13.40 4.53 -0.94
C TYR A 151 -12.00 4.73 -0.32
N PRO A 152 -11.06 3.79 -0.53
CA PRO A 152 -9.71 3.90 0.03
C PRO A 152 -8.98 5.19 -0.35
N ASP A 153 -9.12 5.67 -1.59
CA ASP A 153 -8.55 6.93 -2.06
C ASP A 153 -9.12 8.16 -1.33
N GLU A 154 -10.42 8.12 -1.01
CA GLU A 154 -11.13 9.15 -0.24
C GLU A 154 -10.67 9.17 1.22
N GLN A 155 -10.50 7.98 1.84
CA GLN A 155 -9.93 7.82 3.18
C GLN A 155 -8.49 8.38 3.23
N LEU A 156 -7.64 7.99 2.27
CA LEU A 156 -6.27 8.51 2.15
C LEU A 156 -6.26 10.04 1.94
N THR A 157 -7.20 10.57 1.17
CA THR A 157 -7.35 12.02 0.98
C THR A 157 -7.75 12.72 2.28
N ALA A 158 -8.65 12.14 3.08
CA ALA A 158 -9.02 12.67 4.39
C ALA A 158 -7.82 12.69 5.36
N ILE A 159 -7.05 11.60 5.40
CA ILE A 159 -5.79 11.50 6.17
C ILE A 159 -4.78 12.56 5.71
N ALA A 160 -4.60 12.72 4.40
CA ALA A 160 -3.69 13.70 3.81
C ALA A 160 -4.08 15.14 4.17
N ARG A 161 -5.39 15.44 4.20
CA ARG A 161 -5.90 16.76 4.64
C ARG A 161 -5.55 17.03 6.09
N ARG A 162 -5.65 16.01 6.94
CA ARG A 162 -5.38 16.15 8.37
C ARG A 162 -3.89 16.32 8.68
N CYS A 163 -3.03 15.65 7.92
CA CYS A 163 -1.58 15.84 7.97
C CYS A 163 -1.09 17.13 7.26
N GLY A 164 -1.93 17.72 6.42
CA GLY A 164 -1.65 18.96 5.70
C GLY A 164 -0.87 18.81 4.39
N PHE A 165 -0.91 17.64 3.75
CA PHE A 165 -0.25 17.37 2.45
C PHE A 165 -1.23 17.03 1.31
N ALA A 166 -2.54 17.26 1.51
CA ALA A 166 -3.57 16.91 0.52
C ALA A 166 -3.35 17.56 -0.87
N GLU A 167 -2.84 18.79 -0.93
CA GLU A 167 -2.59 19.47 -2.21
C GLU A 167 -1.40 18.85 -2.97
N GLU A 168 -0.37 18.42 -2.25
CA GLU A 168 0.75 17.66 -2.81
C GLU A 168 0.29 16.30 -3.33
N LEU A 169 -0.54 15.59 -2.55
CA LEU A 169 -1.10 14.30 -2.95
C LEU A 169 -1.96 14.42 -4.21
N ALA A 170 -2.94 15.33 -4.21
CA ALA A 170 -3.86 15.54 -5.33
C ALA A 170 -3.10 15.84 -6.63
N ARG A 171 -2.07 16.69 -6.57
CA ARG A 171 -1.23 16.99 -7.76
C ARG A 171 -0.56 15.76 -8.35
N ILE A 172 -0.17 14.79 -7.51
CA ILE A 172 0.44 13.56 -8.01
C ILE A 172 -0.63 12.64 -8.60
N VAL A 173 -1.72 12.40 -7.88
CA VAL A 173 -2.80 11.50 -8.31
C VAL A 173 -3.48 12.00 -9.59
N GLU A 174 -3.73 13.30 -9.74
CA GLU A 174 -4.28 13.90 -10.97
C GLU A 174 -3.35 13.72 -12.20
N THR A 175 -2.05 13.58 -11.98
CA THR A 175 -1.05 13.39 -13.05
C THR A 175 -0.66 11.94 -13.25
N ALA A 176 -1.06 11.05 -12.33
CA ALA A 176 -0.89 9.62 -12.51
C ALA A 176 -1.73 9.21 -13.72
N PRO A 177 -1.18 8.40 -14.64
CA PRO A 177 -1.98 7.91 -15.75
C PRO A 177 -3.19 7.16 -15.18
N ALA A 178 -4.39 7.69 -15.45
CA ALA A 178 -5.60 6.90 -15.37
C ALA A 178 -5.39 5.69 -16.29
N SER A 179 -5.63 4.49 -15.75
CA SER A 179 -5.43 3.21 -16.42
C SER A 179 -5.96 3.18 -17.86
#